data_AF-A0A558CH37-F1
#
_entry.id   AF-A0A558CH37-F1
#
_cell.length_a   1.000
_cell.length_b   1.000
_cell.length_c   1.000
_cell.angle_alpha   90.00
_cell.angle_beta   90.00
_cell.angle_gamma   90.00
#
_symmetry.space_group_name_H-M   'P 1'
#
loop_
_entity.id
_entity.type
_entity.pdbx_description
1 polymer ?
#
loop_
_entity_poly.entity_id
_entity_poly.type
_entity_poly.pdbx_seq_one_letter_code
_entity_poly.pdbx_strand_id
1 'polypeptide(L)'
;MNFVYAIPLHHRFRGITVREGVLMRGQAGWGEFCPFGDYSDSESVPWLAAALEAAERGWPEPVRDRIEVNTTIPVVAPERAYELAAKSGCRTAKVKVADPRSSVAEDCDRVAAVRD
;
A
#
# COMPACT_ATOMS: atom_id res chain seq x y z
N MET A 1 10.57 17.02 15.53
CA MET A 1 9.12 17.15 15.78
C MET A 1 8.45 16.01 15.05
N ASN A 2 7.64 15.22 15.76
CA ASN A 2 6.98 14.06 15.16
C ASN A 2 5.50 14.41 14.91
N PHE A 3 5.00 14.07 13.73
CA PHE A 3 3.61 14.31 13.35
C PHE A 3 2.86 12.98 13.30
N VAL A 4 1.71 12.91 13.97
CA VAL A 4 0.81 11.77 13.86
C VAL A 4 -0.22 12.07 12.79
N TYR A 5 -0.50 11.11 11.92
CA TYR A 5 -1.51 11.24 10.87
C TYR A 5 -2.57 10.13 10.96
N ALA A 6 -3.75 10.45 10.44
CA ALA A 6 -4.85 9.51 10.20
C ALA A 6 -5.57 9.91 8.89
N ILE A 7 -5.41 9.11 7.84
CA ILE A 7 -5.86 9.44 6.47
C ILE A 7 -6.92 8.42 6.02
N PRO A 8 -8.13 8.83 5.62
CA PRO A 8 -9.16 7.92 5.15
C PRO A 8 -8.78 7.32 3.78
N LEU A 9 -9.06 6.02 3.58
CA LEU A 9 -8.88 5.34 2.29
C LEU A 9 -10.13 5.49 1.43
N HIS A 10 -9.96 5.56 0.10
CA HIS A 10 -11.06 5.51 -0.86
C HIS A 10 -11.77 4.15 -0.88
N HIS A 11 -11.03 3.08 -0.64
CA HIS A 11 -11.54 1.70 -0.60
C HIS A 11 -10.96 0.98 0.61
N ARG A 12 -11.73 0.10 1.24
CA ARG A 12 -11.19 -0.76 2.30
C ARG A 12 -10.06 -1.62 1.74
N PHE A 13 -8.94 -1.65 2.43
CA PHE A 13 -7.78 -2.44 2.02
C PHE A 13 -7.12 -3.04 3.26
N ARG A 14 -6.79 -4.35 3.23
CA ARG A 14 -6.28 -5.09 4.39
C ARG A 14 -7.10 -4.86 5.68
N GLY A 15 -8.42 -4.87 5.56
CA GLY A 15 -9.34 -4.71 6.69
C GLY A 15 -9.55 -3.27 7.17
N ILE A 16 -8.68 -2.31 6.81
CA ILE A 16 -8.74 -0.93 7.31
C ILE A 16 -9.43 0.05 6.35
N THR A 17 -9.98 1.12 6.91
CA THR A 17 -10.55 2.27 6.18
C THR A 17 -9.86 3.60 6.50
N VAL A 18 -8.95 3.60 7.48
CA VAL A 18 -8.09 4.74 7.83
C VAL A 18 -6.67 4.22 7.95
N ARG A 19 -5.71 4.94 7.35
CA ARG A 19 -4.28 4.68 7.50
C ARG A 19 -3.70 5.63 8.53
N GLU A 20 -3.12 5.06 9.57
CA GLU A 20 -2.48 5.80 10.66
C GLU A 20 -0.96 5.57 10.64
N GLY A 21 -0.23 6.53 11.20
CA GLY A 21 1.22 6.46 11.34
C GLY A 21 1.84 7.73 11.92
N VAL A 22 3.16 7.70 12.06
CA VAL A 22 3.97 8.79 12.60
C VAL A 22 5.05 9.16 11.60
N LEU A 23 5.17 10.46 11.29
CA LEU A 23 6.28 11.02 10.53
C LEU A 23 7.37 11.48 11.48
N MET A 24 8.59 11.03 11.23
CA MET A 24 9.79 11.32 12.02
C MET A 24 10.76 12.14 11.16
N ARG A 25 11.17 13.31 11.67
CA ARG A 25 12.15 14.17 10.97
C ARG A 25 13.52 14.03 11.59
N GLY A 26 14.50 13.67 10.77
CA GLY A 26 15.91 13.54 11.12
C GLY A 26 16.82 14.31 10.17
N GLN A 27 18.12 14.03 10.23
CA GLN A 27 19.13 14.75 9.43
C GLN A 27 19.09 14.40 7.93
N ALA A 28 18.72 13.17 7.59
CA ALA A 28 18.64 12.71 6.20
C ALA A 28 17.28 13.02 5.54
N GLY A 29 16.26 13.39 6.34
CA GLY A 29 14.95 13.79 5.84
C GLY A 29 13.82 13.27 6.72
N TRP A 30 12.84 12.63 6.08
CA TRP A 30 11.64 12.11 6.72
C TRP A 30 11.59 10.58 6.66
N GLY A 31 11.25 9.97 7.79
CA GLY A 31 10.89 8.57 7.88
C GLY A 31 9.43 8.40 8.30
N GLU A 32 8.82 7.29 7.88
CA GLU A 32 7.44 6.96 8.20
C GLU A 32 7.38 5.68 9.04
N PHE A 33 6.93 5.80 10.29
CA PHE A 33 6.63 4.67 11.15
C PHE A 33 5.13 4.41 11.14
N CYS A 34 4.72 3.35 10.46
CA CYS A 34 3.32 3.06 10.23
C CYS A 34 2.99 1.56 10.30
N PRO A 35 3.34 0.81 11.36
CA PRO A 35 2.88 -0.57 11.49
C PRO A 35 1.34 -0.64 11.46
N PHE A 36 0.78 -1.79 11.07
CA PHE A 36 -0.66 -2.01 11.23
C PHE A 36 -0.96 -2.26 12.72
N GLY A 37 -2.17 -1.90 13.16
CA GLY A 37 -2.56 -1.97 14.58
C GLY A 37 -2.67 -3.39 15.15
N ASP A 38 -2.63 -4.43 14.30
CA ASP A 38 -2.59 -5.84 14.69
C ASP A 38 -1.17 -6.37 14.95
N TYR A 39 -0.12 -5.56 14.74
CA TYR A 39 1.25 -5.93 15.04
C TYR A 39 1.62 -5.64 16.49
N SER A 40 2.27 -6.60 17.13
CA SER A 40 2.92 -6.42 18.43
C SER A 40 4.10 -5.45 18.36
N ASP A 41 4.59 -5.02 19.53
CA ASP A 41 5.82 -4.20 19.61
C ASP A 41 7.00 -4.89 18.93
N SER A 42 7.16 -6.20 19.15
CA SER A 42 8.24 -6.99 18.53
C SER A 42 8.13 -7.04 17.01
N GLU A 43 6.92 -7.22 16.47
CA GLU A 43 6.66 -7.18 15.02
C GLU A 43 6.84 -5.77 14.42
N SER A 44 6.69 -4.73 15.26
CA SER A 44 6.85 -3.33 14.87
C SER A 44 8.30 -2.83 14.88
N VAL A 45 9.23 -3.56 15.51
CA VAL A 45 10.66 -3.17 15.55
C VAL A 45 11.26 -2.91 14.16
N PRO A 46 11.08 -3.79 13.15
CA PRO A 46 11.62 -3.54 11.81
C PRO A 46 11.00 -2.30 11.14
N TRP A 47 9.73 -1.99 11.43
CA TRP A 47 9.07 -0.79 10.92
C TRP A 47 9.70 0.48 11.48
N LEU A 48 10.00 0.48 12.79
CA LEU A 48 10.67 1.62 13.44
C LEU A 48 12.11 1.77 12.92
N ALA A 49 12.83 0.66 12.76
CA ALA A 49 14.18 0.68 12.22
C ALA A 49 14.23 1.28 10.80
N ALA A 50 13.29 0.92 9.93
CA ALA A 50 13.19 1.47 8.58
C ALA A 50 12.85 2.97 8.59
N ALA A 51 11.94 3.40 9.46
CA ALA A 51 11.60 4.82 9.62
C ALA A 51 12.82 5.63 10.08
N LEU A 52 13.57 5.13 11.07
CA LEU A 52 14.79 5.78 11.56
C LEU A 52 15.90 5.83 10.51
N GLU A 53 16.09 4.77 9.73
CA GLU A 53 17.05 4.77 8.63
C GLU A 53 16.72 5.85 7.59
N ALA A 54 15.46 5.94 7.16
CA ALA A 54 15.01 6.96 6.22
C ALA A 54 15.16 8.39 6.79
N ALA A 55 14.87 8.59 8.07
CA ALA A 55 14.95 9.89 8.72
C ALA A 55 16.41 10.34 8.99
N GLU A 56 17.30 9.43 9.38
CA GLU A 56 18.62 9.78 9.92
C GLU A 56 19.81 9.40 9.04
N ARG A 57 19.69 8.38 8.18
CA ARG A 57 20.82 7.85 7.39
C ARG A 57 20.64 8.05 5.89
N GLY A 58 19.41 7.98 5.39
CA GLY A 58 19.10 8.00 3.97
C GLY A 58 19.26 6.63 3.31
N TRP A 59 19.09 6.59 1.98
CA TRP A 59 19.17 5.36 1.19
C TRP A 59 20.50 5.26 0.42
N PRO A 60 20.92 4.06 0.02
CA PRO A 60 22.00 3.89 -0.94
C PRO A 60 21.73 4.64 -2.25
N GLU A 61 22.81 5.00 -2.94
CA GLU A 61 22.73 5.71 -4.22
C GLU A 61 21.89 4.91 -5.24
N PRO A 62 20.85 5.52 -5.84
CA PRO A 62 20.03 4.85 -6.83
C PRO A 62 20.84 4.57 -8.10
N VAL A 63 20.69 3.35 -8.64
CA VAL A 63 21.31 2.97 -9.94
C VAL A 63 20.38 3.18 -11.13
N ARG A 64 19.21 3.81 -10.90
CA ARG A 64 18.21 4.15 -11.91
C ARG A 64 17.29 5.23 -11.39
N ASP A 65 16.86 6.12 -12.27
CA ASP A 65 16.02 7.27 -11.90
C ASP A 65 14.51 6.94 -11.90
N ARG A 66 14.12 5.78 -12.46
CA ARG A 66 12.71 5.36 -12.59
C ARG A 66 12.55 3.87 -12.33
N ILE A 67 11.44 3.52 -11.70
CA ILE A 67 11.01 2.14 -11.39
C ILE A 67 9.64 1.89 -12.04
N GLU A 68 9.49 0.79 -12.76
CA GLU A 68 8.17 0.36 -13.24
C GLU A 68 7.32 -0.14 -12.08
N VAL A 69 6.03 0.21 -12.08
CA VAL A 69 5.09 -0.14 -11.03
C VAL A 69 3.90 -0.91 -11.60
N ASN A 70 3.25 -1.70 -10.74
CA ASN A 70 1.95 -2.30 -11.04
C ASN A 70 0.81 -1.47 -10.44
N THR A 71 -0.37 -1.50 -11.05
CA THR A 71 -1.58 -1.01 -10.40
C THR A 71 -2.07 -2.02 -9.35
N THR A 72 -2.66 -1.54 -8.25
CA THR A 72 -3.24 -2.38 -7.19
C THR A 72 -4.75 -2.32 -7.28
N ILE A 73 -5.37 -3.46 -7.57
CA ILE A 73 -6.81 -3.60 -7.70
C ILE A 73 -7.37 -4.17 -6.39
N PRO A 74 -8.15 -3.38 -5.61
CA PRO A 74 -8.76 -3.84 -4.37
C PRO A 74 -9.96 -4.76 -4.63
N VAL A 75 -10.64 -5.16 -3.56
CA VAL A 75 -11.89 -5.94 -3.64
C VAL A 75 -13.01 -4.98 -4.03
N VAL A 76 -13.32 -4.94 -5.33
CA VAL A 76 -14.37 -4.10 -5.95
C VAL A 76 -15.13 -4.88 -7.01
N ALA A 77 -16.24 -4.33 -7.50
CA ALA A 77 -16.99 -4.90 -8.62
C ALA A 77 -16.13 -4.97 -9.91
N PRO A 78 -16.39 -5.94 -10.82
CA PRO A 78 -15.61 -6.14 -12.04
C PRO A 78 -15.46 -4.88 -12.89
N GLU A 79 -16.53 -4.10 -13.06
CA GLU A 79 -16.54 -2.88 -13.88
C GLU A 79 -15.55 -1.85 -13.32
N ARG A 80 -15.53 -1.70 -12.00
CA ARG A 80 -14.59 -0.80 -11.34
C ARG A 80 -13.16 -1.31 -11.41
N ALA A 81 -12.95 -2.63 -11.37
CA ALA A 81 -11.64 -3.24 -11.52
C ALA A 81 -11.04 -2.98 -12.92
N TYR A 82 -11.85 -3.17 -13.97
CA TYR A 82 -11.49 -2.80 -15.35
C TYR A 82 -11.10 -1.32 -15.43
N GLU A 83 -11.93 -0.41 -14.91
CA GLU A 83 -11.63 1.02 -14.95
C GLU A 83 -10.31 1.39 -14.27
N LEU A 84 -10.03 0.79 -13.11
CA LEU A 84 -8.78 1.03 -12.37
C LEU A 84 -7.57 0.49 -13.13
N ALA A 85 -7.71 -0.65 -13.81
CA ALA A 85 -6.66 -1.20 -14.66
C ALA A 85 -6.41 -0.30 -15.88
N ALA A 86 -7.45 0.01 -16.65
CA ALA A 86 -7.38 0.81 -17.87
C ALA A 86 -6.84 2.23 -17.64
N LYS A 87 -7.22 2.87 -16.52
CA LYS A 87 -6.78 4.24 -16.19
C LYS A 87 -5.42 4.31 -15.49
N SER A 88 -4.80 3.17 -15.16
CA SER A 88 -3.60 3.16 -14.31
C SER A 88 -2.32 3.64 -15.00
N GLY A 89 -2.28 3.61 -16.34
CA GLY A 89 -1.03 3.79 -17.11
C GLY A 89 0.01 2.68 -16.89
N CYS A 90 -0.32 1.63 -16.13
CA CYS A 90 0.56 0.50 -15.83
C CYS A 90 0.34 -0.63 -16.85
N ARG A 91 1.39 -1.40 -17.12
CA ARG A 91 1.30 -2.64 -17.94
C ARG A 91 1.03 -3.89 -17.10
N THR A 92 1.04 -3.75 -15.78
CA THR A 92 0.91 -4.84 -14.82
C THR A 92 -0.13 -4.47 -13.77
N ALA A 93 -1.01 -5.41 -13.42
CA ALA A 93 -2.02 -5.27 -12.38
C ALA A 93 -1.89 -6.37 -11.33
N LYS A 94 -2.10 -6.03 -10.06
CA LYS A 94 -2.20 -6.98 -8.94
C LYS A 94 -3.63 -6.97 -8.41
N VAL A 95 -4.35 -8.08 -8.57
CA VAL A 95 -5.75 -8.21 -8.18
C VAL A 95 -5.87 -8.89 -6.82
N LYS A 96 -6.61 -8.25 -5.91
CA LYS A 96 -6.92 -8.86 -4.61
C LYS A 96 -8.07 -9.87 -4.78
N VAL A 97 -7.84 -11.07 -4.25
CA VAL A 97 -8.80 -12.19 -4.16
C VAL A 97 -8.83 -12.76 -2.73
N ALA A 98 -9.79 -13.65 -2.47
CA ALA A 98 -10.02 -14.33 -1.21
C ALA A 98 -10.19 -13.36 -0.03
N ASP A 99 -10.98 -12.29 -0.23
CA ASP A 99 -11.47 -11.48 0.88
C ASP A 99 -12.61 -12.23 1.59
N PRO A 100 -12.70 -12.20 2.93
CA PRO A 100 -13.77 -12.89 3.66
C PRO A 100 -15.19 -12.51 3.25
N ARG A 101 -15.36 -11.40 2.52
CA ARG A 101 -16.65 -10.88 2.04
C ARG A 101 -16.85 -11.08 0.54
N SER A 102 -15.96 -11.80 -0.15
CA SER A 102 -16.06 -12.08 -1.58
C SER A 102 -16.10 -13.59 -1.83
N SER A 103 -16.92 -14.01 -2.77
CA SER A 103 -16.95 -15.37 -3.29
C SER A 103 -15.88 -15.61 -4.35
N VAL A 104 -15.55 -16.89 -4.61
CA VAL A 104 -14.64 -17.27 -5.69
C VAL A 104 -15.14 -16.81 -7.06
N ALA A 105 -16.47 -16.82 -7.29
CA ALA A 105 -17.06 -16.35 -8.54
C ALA A 105 -16.79 -14.85 -8.75
N GLU A 106 -17.03 -14.02 -7.74
CA GLU A 106 -16.76 -12.58 -7.80
C GLU A 106 -15.27 -12.27 -7.98
N ASP A 107 -14.39 -13.08 -7.38
CA ASP A 107 -12.95 -12.96 -7.60
C ASP A 107 -12.55 -13.30 -9.04
N CYS A 108 -13.12 -14.37 -9.62
CA CYS A 108 -12.92 -14.73 -11.03
C CYS A 108 -13.40 -13.62 -11.97
N ASP A 109 -14.60 -13.06 -11.73
CA ASP A 109 -15.15 -11.98 -12.54
C ASP A 109 -14.27 -10.72 -12.48
N ARG A 110 -13.72 -10.40 -11.29
CA ARG A 110 -12.78 -9.29 -11.12
C ARG A 110 -11.47 -9.51 -11.88
N VAL A 111 -10.93 -10.73 -11.85
CA VAL A 111 -9.71 -11.06 -12.59
C VAL A 111 -9.95 -11.03 -14.10
N ALA A 112 -11.07 -11.56 -14.56
CA ALA A 112 -11.47 -11.51 -15.97
C ALA A 112 -11.60 -10.06 -16.45
N ALA A 113 -12.29 -9.20 -15.69
CA ALA A 113 -12.43 -7.79 -16.03
C ALA A 113 -11.10 -7.02 -16.02
N VAL A 114 -10.09 -7.41 -15.24
CA VAL A 114 -8.76 -6.76 -15.29
C VAL A 114 -7.95 -7.22 -16.50
N ARG A 115 -8.29 -8.38 -17.07
CA ARG A 115 -7.62 -8.95 -18.25
C ARG A 115 -8.09 -8.29 -19.56
N ASP A 116 -9.35 -7.90 -19.63
CA ASP A 116 -9.95 -7.20 -20.78
C ASP A 116 -9.43 -5.76 -20.93
#